data_AF-A0AB40AXY2-F1
#
_entry.id   AF-A0AB40AXY2-F1
#
_cell.length_a   1.000
_cell.length_b   1.000
_cell.length_c   1.000
_cell.angle_alpha   90.00
_cell.angle_beta   90.00
_cell.angle_gamma   90.00
#
_symmetry.space_group_name_H-M   'P 1'
#
loop_
_entity.id
_entity.type
_entity.pdbx_description
1 polymer ?
#
loop_
_entity_poly.entity_id
_entity_poly.type
_entity_poly.pdbx_seq_one_letter_code
_entity_poly.pdbx_strand_id
1 'polypeptide(L)'
;MSVLLYALLVFLFGRALHRSDAAPLLVPKIAEHAAGNCIESERMALLDFKKSISDPQDKLSSWAMGQDCCSWEGVRCDNITGNVIGLELGEHDLQLKAS
;
A
#
# COMPACT_ATOMS: atom_id res chain seq x y z
N MET A 1 -40.47 14.33 -2.97
CA MET A 1 -39.55 15.04 -2.05
C MET A 1 -38.90 14.10 -1.02
N SER A 2 -39.64 13.20 -0.36
CA SER A 2 -39.05 12.33 0.69
C SER A 2 -38.10 11.22 0.19
N VAL A 3 -38.31 10.66 -1.01
CA VAL A 3 -37.49 9.55 -1.54
C VAL A 3 -36.10 10.03 -1.99
N LEU A 4 -36.02 11.24 -2.55
CA LEU A 4 -34.76 11.87 -2.95
C LEU A 4 -33.90 12.23 -1.73
N LEU A 5 -34.52 12.70 -0.65
CA LEU A 5 -33.85 12.93 0.63
C LEU A 5 -33.30 11.62 1.22
N TYR A 6 -34.07 10.52 1.16
CA TYR A 6 -33.60 9.21 1.63
C TYR A 6 -32.41 8.69 0.82
N ALA A 7 -32.46 8.78 -0.52
CA ALA A 7 -31.36 8.39 -1.39
C ALA A 7 -30.09 9.22 -1.11
N LEU A 8 -30.21 10.54 -0.97
CA LEU A 8 -29.09 11.42 -0.63
C LEU A 8 -28.50 11.09 0.74
N LEU A 9 -29.32 10.77 1.74
CA LEU A 9 -28.83 10.33 3.05
C LEU A 9 -28.09 8.98 2.93
N VAL A 10 -28.60 8.03 2.16
CA VAL A 10 -27.90 6.76 1.91
C VAL A 10 -26.58 6.97 1.16
N PHE A 11 -26.48 7.91 0.21
CA PHE A 11 -25.22 8.23 -0.47
C PHE A 11 -24.22 8.97 0.43
N LEU A 12 -24.70 9.84 1.33
CA LEU A 12 -23.86 10.62 2.24
C LEU A 12 -23.40 9.80 3.47
N PHE A 13 -24.24 8.92 4.00
CA PHE A 13 -23.91 8.03 5.11
C PHE A 13 -23.40 6.65 4.66
N GLY A 14 -23.70 6.21 3.43
CA GLY A 14 -23.31 4.91 2.88
C GLY A 14 -21.86 4.84 2.41
N ARG A 15 -21.16 5.97 2.24
CA ARG A 15 -19.70 5.96 2.13
C ARG A 15 -18.99 5.68 3.46
N ALA A 16 -19.69 5.79 4.59
CA ALA A 16 -19.18 5.38 5.90
C ALA A 16 -19.48 3.89 6.22
N LEU A 17 -20.27 3.19 5.40
CA LEU A 17 -20.60 1.76 5.58
C LEU A 17 -20.21 0.87 4.40
N HIS A 18 -19.45 1.35 3.41
CA HIS A 18 -18.95 0.52 2.30
C HIS A 18 -17.45 0.22 2.47
N ARG A 19 -17.15 -0.48 3.57
CA ARG A 19 -16.13 -1.51 3.79
C ARG A 19 -15.69 -1.47 5.25
N SER A 20 -16.64 -1.76 6.14
CA SER A 20 -16.33 -2.17 7.51
C SER A 20 -16.12 -3.68 7.53
N ASP A 21 -15.08 -4.17 6.84
CA ASP A 21 -14.48 -5.46 7.20
C ASP A 21 -13.57 -5.22 8.41
N ALA A 22 -14.16 -4.77 9.52
CA ALA A 22 -13.51 -4.82 10.82
C ALA A 22 -13.70 -6.25 11.34
N ALA A 23 -12.82 -7.15 10.91
CA ALA A 23 -12.69 -8.46 11.54
C ALA A 23 -12.25 -8.28 13.02
N PRO A 24 -12.67 -9.17 13.94
CA PRO A 24 -12.47 -8.98 15.38
C PRO A 24 -10.99 -8.93 15.77
N LEU A 25 -10.66 -8.05 16.71
CA LEU A 25 -9.34 -7.75 17.26
C LEU A 25 -8.71 -8.87 18.12
N LEU A 26 -8.80 -10.15 17.74
CA LEU A 26 -8.04 -11.24 18.39
C LEU A 26 -7.66 -12.37 17.41
N VAL A 27 -7.45 -12.06 16.14
CA VAL A 27 -6.57 -12.91 15.33
C VAL A 27 -5.15 -12.47 15.67
N PRO A 28 -4.25 -13.33 16.22
CA PRO A 28 -2.85 -13.04 16.07
C PRO A 28 -2.66 -13.00 14.56
N LYS A 29 -2.45 -11.80 14.03
CA LYS A 29 -2.08 -11.57 12.63
C LYS A 29 -0.69 -12.16 12.46
N ILE A 30 -0.59 -13.49 12.58
CA ILE A 30 0.43 -14.28 11.92
C ILE A 30 0.06 -14.04 10.47
N ALA A 31 0.61 -12.94 9.96
CA ALA A 31 0.33 -12.45 8.64
C ALA A 31 0.51 -13.65 7.71
N GLU A 32 -0.40 -13.79 6.75
CA GLU A 32 -0.39 -14.81 5.72
C GLU A 32 0.80 -14.58 4.77
N HIS A 33 1.99 -14.58 5.35
CA HIS A 33 3.27 -14.30 4.74
C HIS A 33 4.16 -15.43 5.21
N ALA A 34 4.69 -16.18 4.25
CA ALA A 34 5.89 -16.94 4.51
C ALA A 34 6.88 -15.97 5.17
N ALA A 35 7.29 -16.27 6.40
CA ALA A 35 8.16 -15.43 7.21
C ALA A 35 9.34 -14.97 6.34
N GLY A 36 9.32 -13.70 5.95
CA GLY A 36 10.24 -13.15 4.95
C GLY A 36 9.60 -12.17 3.98
N ASN A 37 8.35 -12.40 3.55
CA ASN A 37 7.74 -11.57 2.51
C ASN A 37 6.86 -10.43 3.06
N CYS A 38 6.97 -9.23 2.49
CA CYS A 38 6.03 -8.14 2.76
C CYS A 38 4.62 -8.43 2.25
N ILE A 39 3.62 -7.69 2.77
CA ILE A 39 2.23 -8.00 2.44
C ILE A 39 1.79 -7.53 1.07
N GLU A 40 0.87 -8.26 0.42
CA GLU A 40 0.43 -7.97 -0.95
C GLU A 40 0.00 -6.50 -1.11
N SER A 41 -0.73 -5.95 -0.13
CA SER A 41 -1.15 -4.55 -0.18
C SER A 41 0.01 -3.56 -0.07
N GLU A 42 1.06 -3.88 0.69
CA GLU A 42 2.27 -3.05 0.77
C GLU A 42 3.03 -3.11 -0.55
N ARG A 43 3.23 -4.32 -1.11
CA ARG A 43 3.87 -4.51 -2.42
C ARG A 43 3.15 -3.72 -3.52
N MET A 44 1.83 -3.81 -3.56
CA MET A 44 1.01 -3.08 -4.53
C MET A 44 1.13 -1.56 -4.35
N ALA A 45 1.07 -1.07 -3.10
CA ALA A 45 1.21 0.35 -2.81
C ALA A 45 2.59 0.89 -3.24
N LEU A 46 3.67 0.14 -3.01
CA LEU A 46 5.01 0.51 -3.44
C LEU A 46 5.16 0.52 -4.98
N LEU A 47 4.53 -0.41 -5.68
CA LEU A 47 4.54 -0.43 -7.14
C LEU A 47 3.73 0.72 -7.74
N ASP A 48 2.62 1.10 -7.11
CA ASP A 48 1.86 2.29 -7.51
C ASP A 48 2.64 3.58 -7.21
N PHE A 49 3.36 3.63 -6.09
CA PHE A 49 4.31 4.70 -5.79
C PHE A 49 5.40 4.81 -6.86
N LYS A 50 6.03 3.69 -7.26
CA LYS A 50 7.00 3.66 -8.38
C LYS A 50 6.43 4.24 -9.67
N LYS A 51 5.19 3.90 -10.02
CA LYS A 51 4.54 4.46 -11.24
C LYS A 51 4.39 5.97 -11.17
N SER A 52 4.15 6.51 -9.98
CA SER A 52 4.02 7.96 -9.75
C SER A 52 5.34 8.73 -9.81
N ILE A 53 6.47 8.03 -9.85
CA ILE A 53 7.81 8.63 -9.88
C ILE A 53 8.42 8.51 -11.27
N SER A 54 9.01 9.60 -11.74
CA SER A 54 9.96 9.66 -12.83
C SER A 54 11.33 9.30 -12.27
N ASP A 55 11.84 8.17 -12.72
CA ASP A 55 13.10 7.56 -12.25
C ASP A 55 14.03 7.35 -13.45
N PRO A 56 14.67 8.42 -13.96
CA PRO A 56 15.54 8.35 -15.14
C PRO A 56 16.84 7.58 -14.90
N GLN A 57 17.18 7.29 -13.64
CA GLN A 57 18.39 6.55 -13.27
C GLN A 57 18.09 5.12 -12.83
N ASP A 58 16.85 4.66 -12.97
CA ASP A 58 16.43 3.30 -12.61
C ASP A 58 16.76 2.92 -11.14
N LYS A 59 16.72 3.90 -10.22
CA LYS A 59 16.98 3.68 -8.78
C LYS A 59 15.93 2.77 -8.12
N LEU A 60 14.74 2.70 -8.70
CA LEU A 60 13.65 1.81 -8.27
C LEU A 60 13.59 0.54 -9.13
N SER A 61 14.63 0.20 -9.89
CA SER A 61 14.65 -0.96 -10.79
C SER A 61 14.37 -2.28 -10.07
N SER A 62 14.87 -2.46 -8.85
CA SER A 62 14.64 -3.67 -8.05
C SER A 62 13.17 -3.86 -7.66
N TRP A 63 12.34 -2.82 -7.74
CA TRP A 63 10.94 -2.86 -7.35
C TRP A 63 10.11 -3.53 -8.45
N ALA A 64 9.96 -4.85 -8.36
CA ALA A 64 9.35 -5.68 -9.39
C ALA A 64 8.33 -6.68 -8.84
N MET A 65 7.28 -6.94 -9.63
CA MET A 65 6.31 -8.00 -9.34
C MET A 65 6.99 -9.35 -9.19
N GLY A 66 6.47 -10.19 -8.28
CA GLY A 66 6.96 -11.55 -8.06
C GLY A 66 8.22 -11.65 -7.19
N GLN A 67 8.81 -10.53 -6.77
CA GLN A 67 9.84 -10.49 -5.72
C GLN A 67 9.23 -10.04 -4.39
N ASP A 68 9.88 -10.46 -3.30
CA ASP A 68 9.59 -9.93 -1.97
C ASP A 68 10.03 -8.48 -1.90
N CYS A 69 9.13 -7.57 -1.49
CA CYS A 69 9.47 -6.16 -1.44
C CYS A 69 10.47 -5.80 -0.32
N CYS A 70 10.65 -6.66 0.69
CA CYS A 70 11.73 -6.47 1.67
C CYS A 70 13.13 -6.67 1.06
N SER A 71 13.22 -7.29 -0.11
CA SER A 71 14.48 -7.42 -0.86
C SER A 71 14.77 -6.26 -1.81
N TRP A 72 13.84 -5.30 -1.94
CA TRP A 72 14.01 -4.17 -2.84
C TRP A 72 14.97 -3.13 -2.24
N GLU A 73 15.79 -2.53 -3.10
CA GLU A 73 16.69 -1.46 -2.73
C GLU A 73 15.90 -0.29 -2.11
N GLY A 74 16.37 0.20 -0.96
CA GLY A 74 15.75 1.27 -0.22
C GLY A 74 14.51 0.89 0.58
N VAL A 75 14.05 -0.37 0.57
CA VAL A 75 12.90 -0.80 1.39
C VAL A 75 13.39 -1.37 2.73
N ARG A 76 12.84 -0.87 3.84
CA ARG A 76 13.09 -1.40 5.18
C ARG A 76 11.85 -2.08 5.72
N CYS A 77 12.01 -3.33 6.16
CA CYS A 77 10.94 -4.12 6.78
C CYS A 77 11.21 -4.39 8.26
N ASP A 78 10.14 -4.62 9.00
CA ASP A 78 10.21 -5.18 10.34
C ASP A 78 10.56 -6.68 10.27
N ASN A 79 11.63 -7.09 10.94
CA ASN A 79 12.15 -8.46 10.85
C ASN A 79 11.25 -9.53 11.47
N ILE A 80 10.25 -9.12 12.27
CA ILE A 80 9.33 -10.04 12.96
C ILE A 80 8.05 -10.23 12.13
N THR A 81 7.50 -9.13 11.62
CA THR A 81 6.19 -9.10 10.94
C THR A 81 6.30 -9.09 9.42
N GLY A 82 7.47 -8.76 8.87
CA GLY A 82 7.67 -8.58 7.42
C GLY A 82 7.06 -7.30 6.85
N ASN A 83 6.44 -6.47 7.68
CA ASN A 83 5.79 -5.25 7.21
C ASN A 83 6.81 -4.18 6.81
N VAL A 84 6.50 -3.39 5.79
CA VAL A 84 7.33 -2.25 5.37
C VAL A 84 7.23 -1.13 6.42
N ILE A 85 8.37 -0.75 6.99
CA ILE A 85 8.48 0.28 8.04
C ILE A 85 9.21 1.54 7.58
N GLY A 86 9.79 1.56 6.38
CA GLY A 86 10.43 2.74 5.85
C GLY A 86 10.94 2.59 4.43
N LEU A 87 11.12 3.74 3.78
CA LEU A 87 11.71 3.87 2.45
C LEU A 87 12.90 4.83 2.53
N GLU A 88 14.00 4.46 1.89
CA GLU A 88 15.21 5.26 1.72
C GLU A 88 15.41 5.50 0.22
N LEU A 89 15.08 6.71 -0.21
CA LEU A 89 15.08 7.10 -1.61
C LEU A 89 16.12 8.21 -1.78
N GLY A 90 17.14 7.97 -2.61
CA GLY A 90 18.21 8.96 -2.82
C GLY A 90 17.66 10.27 -3.43
N GLU A 91 17.94 11.40 -2.78
CA GLU A 91 17.21 12.67 -2.96
C GLU A 91 17.31 13.34 -4.35
N HIS A 92 18.28 12.97 -5.19
CA HIS A 92 18.67 13.83 -6.31
C HIS A 92 18.04 13.55 -7.67
N ASP A 93 17.28 12.46 -7.86
CA ASP A 93 16.84 12.06 -9.22
C ASP A 93 15.42 11.52 -9.35
N LEU A 94 14.69 11.39 -8.24
CA LEU A 94 13.29 10.92 -8.27
C LEU A 94 12.37 12.14 -8.30
N GLN A 95 11.66 12.34 -9.41
CA GLN A 95 10.67 13.41 -9.53
C GLN A 95 9.26 12.83 -9.53
N LEU A 96 8.31 13.45 -8.84
CA LEU A 96 6.90 13.09 -9.00
C LEU A 96 6.46 13.41 -10.43
N LYS A 97 5.78 12.47 -11.08
CA LYS A 97 5.16 12.73 -12.38
C LYS A 97 3.97 13.65 -12.18
N ALA A 98 3.96 14.77 -12.90
CA ALA A 98 2.74 15.57 -13.05
C ALA A 98 1.74 14.77 -13.92
N SER A 99 0.48 14.74 -13.48
CA SER A 99 -0.63 14.11 -14.21
C SER A 99 -1.02 14.89 -15.46
#